data_AF-S6G3H5-F1
#
_entry.id   AF-S6G3H5-F1
#
_cell.length_a   1.000
_cell.length_b   1.000
_cell.length_c   1.000
_cell.angle_alpha   90.00
_cell.angle_beta   90.00
_cell.angle_gamma   90.00
#
_symmetry.space_group_name_H-M   'P 1'
#
loop_
_entity.id
_entity.type
_entity.pdbx_description
1 polymer ?
#
loop_
_entity_poly.entity_id
_entity_poly.type
_entity_poly.pdbx_seq_one_letter_code
_entity_poly.pdbx_strand_id
1 'polypeptide(L)'
;MIKLLSLMFLSFFSAPSSNIITNNLSVKTKTNNNLLQENIEVKEHKYDENDPTKCIEIGYFKNNEGEWQIQHFPESVEKVPDVLPSCITSLNGAFWGNKNTEIKGIEKWNTSNVTNMSYMFNNAESFNQNINTKKVTRENGTTYIAWDTSQVTSMESMFERAKSFNQNISNWDTSSLINAEAIF
;
A
#
# COMPACT_ATOMS: atom_id res chain seq x y z
N MET A 1 39.74 -17.79 36.71
CA MET A 1 41.01 -17.32 36.12
C MET A 1 41.36 -18.25 34.96
N ILE A 2 40.84 -17.97 33.76
CA ILE A 2 41.09 -18.77 32.55
C ILE A 2 41.27 -17.81 31.38
N LYS A 3 42.49 -17.73 30.85
CA LYS A 3 42.85 -17.60 29.41
C LYS A 3 44.34 -17.21 29.25
N LEU A 4 45.16 -18.20 28.93
CA LEU A 4 46.34 -18.13 28.04
C LEU A 4 46.17 -19.35 27.09
N LEU A 5 46.56 -19.42 25.81
CA LEU A 5 47.58 -18.80 24.95
C LEU A 5 46.95 -18.60 23.54
N SER A 6 47.15 -17.51 22.79
CA SER A 6 48.35 -17.04 22.06
C SER A 6 48.80 -17.99 20.92
N LEU A 7 48.41 -17.71 19.66
CA LEU A 7 49.22 -17.16 18.53
C LEU A 7 50.36 -18.11 18.05
N MET A 8 50.59 -18.41 16.76
CA MET A 8 51.09 -17.48 15.73
C MET A 8 51.18 -18.12 14.31
N PHE A 9 50.86 -17.30 13.28
CA PHE A 9 51.57 -17.03 12.00
C PHE A 9 51.72 -18.16 10.94
N LEU A 10 51.76 -17.93 9.61
CA LEU A 10 52.37 -16.93 8.69
C LEU A 10 51.52 -16.89 7.38
N SER A 11 51.56 -15.97 6.40
CA SER A 11 52.48 -14.88 6.00
C SER A 11 51.82 -13.97 4.93
N PHE A 12 52.38 -12.76 4.83
CA PHE A 12 52.21 -11.62 3.92
C PHE A 12 51.98 -11.85 2.41
N PHE A 13 51.22 -10.94 1.77
CA PHE A 13 51.70 -10.01 0.71
C PHE A 13 50.70 -8.84 0.50
N SER A 14 51.22 -7.69 0.07
CA SER A 14 50.58 -6.37 -0.10
C SER A 14 49.71 -6.23 -1.38
N ALA A 15 48.81 -5.23 -1.36
CA ALA A 15 47.72 -4.85 -2.29
C ALA A 15 48.09 -4.58 -3.78
N PRO A 16 47.10 -4.43 -4.70
CA PRO A 16 46.34 -3.17 -4.82
C PRO A 16 44.81 -3.35 -5.03
N SER A 17 44.07 -2.25 -4.85
CA SER A 17 42.64 -2.13 -5.16
C SER A 17 42.33 -2.30 -6.65
N SER A 18 41.30 -3.08 -6.98
CA SER A 18 40.50 -2.90 -8.21
C SER A 18 39.19 -3.69 -8.15
N ASN A 19 38.08 -3.00 -8.43
CA ASN A 19 36.75 -3.55 -8.70
C ASN A 19 36.79 -4.58 -9.84
N ILE A 20 36.31 -5.82 -9.61
CA ILE A 20 35.85 -6.72 -10.67
C ILE A 20 34.61 -7.49 -10.18
N ILE A 21 33.59 -7.44 -11.04
CA ILE A 21 32.24 -7.99 -10.96
C ILE A 21 32.24 -9.51 -10.72
N THR A 22 31.56 -9.99 -9.68
CA THR A 22 31.25 -11.42 -9.55
C THR A 22 29.97 -11.75 -10.32
N ASN A 23 30.12 -12.29 -11.52
CA ASN A 23 29.16 -13.25 -12.06
C ASN A 23 29.52 -14.63 -11.51
N ASN A 24 28.56 -15.37 -10.93
CA ASN A 24 28.34 -16.78 -11.27
C ASN A 24 27.15 -17.43 -10.56
N LEU A 25 26.22 -17.90 -11.41
CA LEU A 25 25.62 -19.23 -11.44
C LEU A 25 24.81 -19.72 -10.22
N SER A 26 23.48 -19.72 -10.38
CA SER A 26 22.63 -20.80 -9.89
C SER A 26 22.04 -21.58 -11.08
N VAL A 27 22.15 -22.90 -10.99
CA VAL A 27 21.98 -23.90 -12.05
C VAL A 27 20.53 -23.98 -12.53
N LYS A 28 20.35 -23.95 -13.86
CA LYS A 28 19.10 -24.34 -14.53
C LYS A 28 18.90 -25.85 -14.40
N THR A 29 17.79 -26.27 -13.82
CA THR A 29 17.14 -27.55 -14.19
C THR A 29 15.96 -27.22 -15.10
N LYS A 30 16.04 -27.68 -16.35
CA LYS A 30 14.93 -27.63 -17.29
C LYS A 30 13.96 -28.77 -16.95
N THR A 31 12.71 -28.44 -16.67
CA THR A 31 11.58 -29.23 -17.13
C THR A 31 10.62 -28.29 -17.84
N ASN A 32 10.28 -28.64 -19.08
CA ASN A 32 9.48 -27.85 -19.99
C ASN A 32 8.10 -27.51 -19.39
N ASN A 33 7.78 -26.22 -19.35
CA ASN A 33 6.51 -25.70 -19.83
C ASN A 33 6.68 -24.22 -20.20
N ASN A 34 6.38 -23.94 -21.45
CA ASN A 34 6.53 -22.68 -22.12
C ASN A 34 5.38 -21.76 -21.70
N LEU A 35 5.57 -20.96 -20.65
CA LEU A 35 4.81 -19.74 -20.42
C LEU A 35 5.82 -18.67 -20.03
N LEU A 36 5.89 -17.62 -20.85
CA LEU A 36 6.58 -16.39 -20.54
C LEU A 36 6.14 -15.99 -19.12
N GLN A 37 7.09 -15.87 -18.20
CA GLN A 37 6.81 -15.31 -16.89
C GLN A 37 6.46 -13.84 -17.15
N GLU A 38 5.17 -13.55 -17.26
CA GLU A 38 4.66 -12.19 -17.38
C GLU A 38 5.29 -11.39 -16.25
N ASN A 39 5.90 -10.25 -16.60
CA ASN A 39 6.36 -9.28 -15.62
C ASN A 39 5.11 -8.76 -14.90
N ILE A 40 4.67 -9.42 -13.84
CA ILE A 40 3.55 -8.97 -13.03
C ILE A 40 3.97 -7.61 -12.45
N GLU A 41 3.24 -6.56 -12.83
CA GLU A 41 3.50 -5.16 -12.46
C GLU A 41 3.15 -4.94 -10.98
N VAL A 42 3.91 -5.56 -10.08
CA VAL A 42 3.78 -5.41 -8.63
C VAL A 42 4.80 -4.40 -8.15
N LYS A 43 4.31 -3.45 -7.37
CA LYS A 43 5.10 -2.55 -6.55
C LYS A 43 4.80 -2.87 -5.10
N GLU A 44 5.82 -3.20 -4.32
CA GLU A 44 5.65 -3.49 -2.90
C GLU A 44 5.57 -2.21 -2.07
N HIS A 45 4.82 -2.27 -0.96
CA HIS A 45 4.88 -1.24 0.07
C HIS A 45 6.31 -1.09 0.61
N LYS A 46 6.71 0.14 0.95
CA LYS A 46 7.87 0.40 1.81
C LYS A 46 7.44 1.10 3.08
N TYR A 47 8.10 0.74 4.17
CA TYR A 47 7.82 1.24 5.51
C TYR A 47 9.05 1.95 6.07
N ASP A 48 8.83 2.84 7.02
CA ASP A 48 9.91 3.45 7.80
C ASP A 48 10.63 2.34 8.60
N GLU A 49 11.96 2.30 8.51
CA GLU A 49 12.78 1.27 9.15
C GLU A 49 12.71 1.31 10.69
N ASN A 50 12.42 2.48 11.26
CA ASN A 50 12.31 2.67 12.71
C ASN A 50 10.88 2.56 13.20
N ASP A 51 9.90 2.62 12.30
CA ASP A 51 8.48 2.58 12.62
C ASP A 51 7.66 1.90 11.52
N PRO A 52 7.47 0.57 11.60
CA PRO A 52 6.76 -0.19 10.58
C PRO A 52 5.26 0.13 10.50
N THR A 53 4.72 0.96 11.41
CA THR A 53 3.34 1.47 11.31
C THR A 53 3.20 2.60 10.30
N LYS A 54 4.33 3.11 9.77
CA LYS A 54 4.37 4.20 8.79
C LYS A 54 4.80 3.68 7.43
N CYS A 55 3.84 3.57 6.52
CA CYS A 55 4.13 3.38 5.11
C CYS A 55 4.71 4.69 4.53
N ILE A 56 5.82 4.57 3.80
CA ILE A 56 6.51 5.67 3.12
C ILE A 56 6.38 5.57 1.60
N GLU A 57 6.02 4.40 1.06
CA GLU A 57 5.76 4.20 -0.35
C GLU A 57 4.62 3.20 -0.55
N ILE A 58 3.57 3.62 -1.27
CA ILE A 58 2.39 2.80 -1.52
C ILE A 58 2.70 1.76 -2.60
N GLY A 59 2.51 0.50 -2.23
CA GLY A 59 2.52 -0.66 -3.09
C GLY A 59 1.16 -0.92 -3.75
N TYR A 60 1.18 -1.48 -4.94
CA TYR A 60 0.02 -1.79 -5.76
C TYR A 60 0.37 -2.83 -6.82
N PHE A 61 -0.66 -3.45 -7.39
CA PHE A 61 -0.53 -4.47 -8.43
C PHE A 61 -1.72 -4.39 -9.38
N LYS A 62 -1.61 -5.04 -10.55
CA LYS A 62 -2.74 -5.22 -11.44
C LYS A 62 -3.52 -6.48 -11.05
N ASN A 63 -4.78 -6.33 -10.64
CA ASN A 63 -5.60 -7.47 -10.23
C ASN A 63 -6.15 -8.24 -11.44
N ASN A 64 -6.87 -9.35 -11.19
CA ASN A 64 -7.41 -10.21 -12.25
C ASN A 64 -8.51 -9.54 -13.10
N GLU A 65 -9.07 -8.43 -12.61
CA GLU A 65 -10.04 -7.60 -13.32
C GLU A 65 -9.37 -6.53 -14.18
N GLY A 66 -8.03 -6.45 -14.14
CA GLY A 66 -7.23 -5.46 -14.86
C GLY A 66 -7.16 -4.10 -14.18
N GLU A 67 -7.70 -3.98 -12.96
CA GLU A 67 -7.63 -2.77 -12.15
C GLU A 67 -6.24 -2.62 -11.52
N TRP A 68 -5.79 -1.39 -11.36
CA TRP A 68 -4.63 -1.07 -10.53
C TRP A 68 -5.06 -0.97 -9.08
N GLN A 69 -4.84 -2.03 -8.33
CA GLN A 69 -5.28 -2.19 -6.96
C GLN A 69 -4.16 -1.92 -5.98
N ILE A 70 -4.45 -1.13 -4.94
CA ILE A 70 -3.54 -0.95 -3.82
C ILE A 70 -3.32 -2.27 -3.08
N GLN A 71 -2.08 -2.53 -2.66
CA GLN A 71 -1.82 -3.66 -1.79
C GLN A 71 -2.48 -3.44 -0.42
N HIS A 72 -3.00 -4.52 0.16
CA HIS A 72 -3.50 -4.51 1.53
C HIS A 72 -2.41 -4.04 2.52
N PHE A 73 -2.76 -3.08 3.38
CA PHE A 73 -1.88 -2.60 4.44
C PHE A 73 -2.02 -3.46 5.70
N PRO A 74 -0.91 -3.75 6.42
CA PRO A 74 -0.98 -4.35 7.74
C PRO A 74 -1.93 -3.60 8.68
N GLU A 75 -2.64 -4.32 9.54
CA GLU A 75 -3.65 -3.76 10.44
C GLU A 75 -3.12 -2.67 11.39
N SER A 76 -1.80 -2.62 11.61
CA SER A 76 -1.12 -1.64 12.47
C SER A 76 -0.75 -0.34 11.76
N VAL A 77 -0.90 -0.23 10.43
CA VAL A 77 -0.50 0.98 9.70
C VAL A 77 -1.35 2.17 10.13
N GLU A 78 -0.70 3.21 10.66
CA GLU A 78 -1.33 4.46 11.12
C GLU A 78 -1.02 5.66 10.21
N LYS A 79 -0.11 5.49 9.24
CA LYS A 79 0.29 6.56 8.32
C LYS A 79 0.68 5.99 6.96
N VAL A 80 0.25 6.70 5.93
CA VAL A 80 0.58 6.46 4.53
C VAL A 80 0.99 7.77 3.85
N PRO A 81 1.62 7.72 2.67
CA PRO A 81 1.83 8.92 1.85
C PRO A 81 0.50 9.64 1.56
N ASP A 82 0.52 10.96 1.61
CA ASP A 82 -0.69 11.78 1.38
C ASP A 82 -1.02 11.97 -0.11
N VAL A 83 -0.15 11.45 -0.98
CA VAL A 83 -0.37 11.34 -2.43
C VAL A 83 -0.66 9.88 -2.79
N LEU A 84 -1.91 9.59 -3.15
CA LEU A 84 -2.28 8.33 -3.80
C LEU A 84 -1.69 8.30 -5.23
N PRO A 85 -1.01 7.22 -5.66
CA PRO A 85 -0.55 7.10 -7.04
C PRO A 85 -1.74 7.20 -8.00
N SER A 86 -1.62 8.06 -9.02
CA SER A 86 -2.75 8.37 -9.92
C SER A 86 -3.21 7.21 -10.79
N CYS A 87 -2.41 6.14 -10.89
CA CYS A 87 -2.78 4.93 -11.62
C CYS A 87 -3.79 4.07 -10.85
N ILE A 88 -3.93 4.25 -9.53
CA ILE A 88 -4.80 3.41 -8.70
C ILE A 88 -6.26 3.63 -9.10
N THR A 89 -6.92 2.52 -9.44
CA THR A 89 -8.36 2.47 -9.73
C THR A 89 -9.12 1.66 -8.69
N SER A 90 -8.43 0.89 -7.85
CA SER A 90 -9.04 0.04 -6.83
C SER A 90 -8.38 0.21 -5.47
N LEU A 91 -9.19 0.56 -4.48
CA LEU A 91 -8.86 0.60 -3.05
C LEU A 91 -9.38 -0.64 -2.31
N ASN A 92 -9.71 -1.69 -3.07
CA ASN A 92 -10.30 -2.90 -2.52
C ASN A 92 -9.46 -3.46 -1.36
N GLY A 93 -10.08 -3.59 -0.18
CA GLY A 93 -9.46 -4.17 1.01
C GLY A 93 -8.24 -3.42 1.57
N ALA A 94 -7.98 -2.18 1.15
CA ALA A 94 -6.75 -1.46 1.47
C ALA A 94 -6.43 -1.45 2.98
N PHE A 95 -7.43 -1.18 3.81
CA PHE A 95 -7.32 -1.09 5.27
C PHE A 95 -8.26 -2.08 5.98
N TRP A 96 -8.51 -3.23 5.35
CA TRP A 96 -9.26 -4.31 5.98
C TRP A 96 -8.66 -4.63 7.37
N GLY A 97 -9.50 -4.71 8.40
CA GLY A 97 -9.08 -5.04 9.76
C GLY A 97 -8.18 -4.00 10.45
N ASN A 98 -7.98 -2.81 9.88
CA ASN A 98 -7.10 -1.81 10.49
C ASN A 98 -7.56 -1.43 11.92
N LYS A 99 -6.60 -1.37 12.84
CA LYS A 99 -6.87 -1.21 14.28
C LYS A 99 -6.85 0.23 14.76
N ASN A 100 -6.42 1.17 13.93
CA ASN A 100 -6.27 2.57 14.30
C ASN A 100 -7.58 3.35 14.14
N THR A 101 -7.77 4.38 14.95
CA THR A 101 -8.92 5.30 14.82
C THR A 101 -8.77 6.21 13.61
N GLU A 102 -7.53 6.50 13.23
CA GLU A 102 -7.14 7.35 12.11
C GLU A 102 -5.91 6.76 11.40
N ILE A 103 -5.85 6.96 10.09
CA ILE A 103 -4.71 6.64 9.22
C ILE A 103 -4.28 7.94 8.53
N LYS A 104 -3.20 8.55 9.03
CA LYS A 104 -2.70 9.83 8.52
C LYS A 104 -2.29 9.73 7.05
N GLY A 105 -2.73 10.68 6.24
CA GLY A 105 -2.42 10.77 4.81
C GLY A 105 -3.63 10.49 3.93
N ILE A 106 -4.54 9.59 4.34
CA ILE A 106 -5.71 9.25 3.51
C ILE A 106 -6.67 10.42 3.36
N GLU A 107 -6.69 11.37 4.31
CA GLU A 107 -7.59 12.53 4.26
C GLU A 107 -7.30 13.49 3.08
N LYS A 108 -6.19 13.30 2.37
CA LYS A 108 -5.80 14.09 1.19
C LYS A 108 -5.78 13.29 -0.10
N TRP A 109 -6.15 12.01 -0.08
CA TRP A 109 -6.12 11.18 -1.28
C TRP A 109 -7.07 11.73 -2.35
N ASN A 110 -6.54 11.93 -3.55
CA ASN A 110 -7.34 12.18 -4.74
C ASN A 110 -7.85 10.83 -5.27
N THR A 111 -9.13 10.55 -5.04
CA THR A 111 -9.77 9.28 -5.44
C THR A 111 -10.56 9.38 -6.74
N SER A 112 -10.40 10.46 -7.52
CA SER A 112 -11.17 10.69 -8.76
C SER A 112 -11.00 9.61 -9.85
N ASN A 113 -9.95 8.79 -9.77
CA ASN A 113 -9.74 7.64 -10.66
C ASN A 113 -10.20 6.30 -10.07
N VAL A 114 -10.67 6.28 -8.82
CA VAL A 114 -11.04 5.06 -8.11
C VAL A 114 -12.46 4.65 -8.46
N THR A 115 -12.61 3.42 -8.93
CA THR A 115 -13.90 2.79 -9.27
C THR A 115 -14.35 1.79 -8.21
N ASN A 116 -13.41 1.19 -7.49
CA ASN A 116 -13.68 0.13 -6.51
C ASN A 116 -13.15 0.51 -5.13
N MET A 117 -14.04 0.63 -4.14
CA MET A 117 -13.72 0.85 -2.72
C MET A 117 -14.22 -0.30 -1.83
N SER A 118 -14.57 -1.44 -2.41
CA SER A 118 -15.11 -2.58 -1.66
C SER A 118 -14.16 -3.01 -0.54
N TYR A 119 -14.70 -3.38 0.61
CA TYR A 119 -13.97 -3.91 1.76
C TYR A 119 -12.88 -3.00 2.36
N MET A 120 -12.75 -1.74 1.91
CA MET A 120 -11.61 -0.88 2.24
C MET A 120 -11.38 -0.72 3.75
N PHE A 121 -12.44 -0.61 4.56
CA PHE A 121 -12.40 -0.51 6.03
C PHE A 121 -13.21 -1.62 6.72
N ASN A 122 -13.47 -2.71 6.01
CA ASN A 122 -14.17 -3.86 6.56
C ASN A 122 -13.42 -4.39 7.78
N ASN A 123 -14.11 -4.74 8.87
CA ASN A 123 -13.50 -5.13 10.15
C ASN A 123 -12.59 -4.08 10.83
N ALA A 124 -12.50 -2.85 10.33
CA ALA A 124 -11.72 -1.78 11.00
C ALA A 124 -12.50 -1.20 12.20
N GLU A 125 -12.67 -1.99 13.26
CA GLU A 125 -13.63 -1.73 14.34
C GLU A 125 -13.45 -0.35 15.01
N SER A 126 -12.23 0.17 15.07
CA SER A 126 -11.87 1.45 15.71
C SER A 126 -11.93 2.65 14.77
N PHE A 127 -11.97 2.44 13.46
CA PHE A 127 -11.81 3.51 12.48
C PHE A 127 -12.96 4.52 12.56
N ASN A 128 -12.63 5.81 12.67
CA ASN A 128 -13.61 6.89 12.73
C ASN A 128 -13.06 8.23 12.19
N GLN A 129 -12.07 8.16 11.29
CA GLN A 129 -11.46 9.36 10.70
C GLN A 129 -12.42 10.03 9.71
N ASN A 130 -12.47 11.36 9.73
CA ASN A 130 -13.23 12.12 8.73
C ASN A 130 -12.60 11.97 7.33
N ILE A 131 -13.38 11.38 6.42
CA ILE A 131 -13.04 11.08 5.02
C ILE A 131 -14.03 11.76 4.05
N ASN A 132 -14.45 12.98 4.40
CA ASN A 132 -15.41 13.73 3.60
C ASN A 132 -14.75 14.35 2.36
N THR A 133 -15.51 14.40 1.28
CA THR A 133 -15.14 15.10 0.06
C THR A 133 -14.79 16.56 0.35
N LYS A 134 -13.58 16.98 -0.03
CA LYS A 134 -13.12 18.36 0.21
C LYS A 134 -12.11 18.82 -0.84
N LYS A 135 -12.09 20.12 -1.11
CA LYS A 135 -11.09 20.76 -1.97
C LYS A 135 -9.75 20.82 -1.25
N VAL A 136 -8.69 20.30 -1.88
CA VAL A 136 -7.31 20.35 -1.38
C VAL A 136 -6.44 21.11 -2.36
N THR A 137 -5.58 21.99 -1.85
CA THR A 137 -4.57 22.72 -2.65
C THR A 137 -3.18 22.29 -2.19
N ARG A 138 -2.36 21.81 -3.12
CA ARG A 138 -0.96 21.46 -2.86
C ARG A 138 -0.10 22.72 -2.78
N GLU A 139 1.10 22.58 -2.23
CA GLU A 139 2.10 23.67 -2.16
C GLU A 139 2.44 24.23 -3.54
N ASN A 140 2.40 23.40 -4.58
CA ASN A 140 2.61 23.84 -5.97
C ASN A 140 1.41 24.57 -6.61
N GLY A 141 0.36 24.87 -5.85
CA GLY A 141 -0.85 25.56 -6.30
C GLY A 141 -1.89 24.69 -7.00
N THR A 142 -1.62 23.41 -7.23
CA THR A 142 -2.59 22.50 -7.88
C THR A 142 -3.74 22.21 -6.93
N THR A 143 -4.97 22.34 -7.43
CA THR A 143 -6.21 22.05 -6.69
C THR A 143 -6.84 20.75 -7.19
N TYR A 144 -7.38 19.95 -6.28
CA TYR A 144 -8.17 18.76 -6.59
C TYR A 144 -9.23 18.51 -5.51
N ILE A 145 -10.12 17.56 -5.77
CA ILE A 145 -11.11 17.07 -4.80
C ILE A 145 -10.55 15.79 -4.15
N ALA A 146 -10.28 15.85 -2.85
CA ALA A 146 -9.96 14.65 -2.08
C ALA A 146 -11.26 13.92 -1.75
N TRP A 147 -11.20 12.58 -1.66
CA TRP A 147 -12.39 11.73 -1.47
C TRP A 147 -13.50 12.05 -2.48
N ASP A 148 -13.12 12.18 -3.75
CA ASP A 148 -14.04 12.23 -4.88
C ASP A 148 -14.56 10.81 -5.16
N THR A 149 -15.85 10.57 -4.90
CA THR A 149 -16.51 9.27 -5.09
C THR A 149 -17.30 9.18 -6.39
N SER A 150 -17.25 10.22 -7.25
CA SER A 150 -18.12 10.32 -8.44
C SER A 150 -17.92 9.20 -9.47
N GLN A 151 -16.77 8.52 -9.46
CA GLN A 151 -16.47 7.39 -10.33
C GLN A 151 -16.60 6.02 -9.64
N VAL A 152 -16.94 5.99 -8.35
CA VAL A 152 -17.00 4.73 -7.59
C VAL A 152 -18.24 3.95 -7.98
N THR A 153 -18.04 2.75 -8.50
CA THR A 153 -19.09 1.81 -8.89
C THR A 153 -19.35 0.75 -7.83
N SER A 154 -18.40 0.51 -6.91
CA SER A 154 -18.56 -0.48 -5.84
C SER A 154 -18.04 0.02 -4.48
N MET A 155 -18.89 -0.11 -3.46
CA MET A 155 -18.60 0.13 -2.03
C MET A 155 -19.02 -1.07 -1.17
N GLU A 156 -19.10 -2.26 -1.77
CA GLU A 156 -19.49 -3.50 -1.10
C GLU A 156 -18.71 -3.69 0.20
N SER A 157 -19.42 -3.87 1.31
CA SER A 157 -18.85 -4.17 2.62
C SER A 157 -17.78 -3.17 3.11
N MET A 158 -17.78 -1.93 2.60
CA MET A 158 -16.71 -0.95 2.84
C MET A 158 -16.46 -0.63 4.32
N PHE A 159 -17.53 -0.48 5.12
CA PHE A 159 -17.49 -0.24 6.56
C PHE A 159 -18.15 -1.36 7.36
N GLU A 160 -18.41 -2.51 6.75
CA GLU A 160 -19.02 -3.64 7.45
C GLU A 160 -18.14 -4.00 8.66
N ARG A 161 -18.73 -3.99 9.87
CA ARG A 161 -18.05 -4.22 11.15
C ARG A 161 -17.08 -3.10 11.59
N ALA A 162 -17.03 -1.96 10.92
CA ALA A 162 -16.34 -0.75 11.41
C ALA A 162 -17.18 -0.04 12.49
N LYS A 163 -17.31 -0.69 13.67
CA LYS A 163 -18.27 -0.34 14.74
C LYS A 163 -18.20 1.10 15.21
N SER A 164 -17.04 1.73 15.14
CA SER A 164 -16.82 3.10 15.62
C SER A 164 -17.11 4.17 14.57
N PHE A 165 -17.28 3.79 13.30
CA PHE A 165 -17.43 4.74 12.20
C PHE A 165 -18.78 5.46 12.28
N ASN A 166 -18.73 6.79 12.48
CA ASN A 166 -19.92 7.64 12.59
C ASN A 166 -19.68 9.03 11.97
N GLN A 167 -18.91 9.08 10.87
CA GLN A 167 -18.63 10.33 10.17
C GLN A 167 -19.74 10.69 9.19
N ASN A 168 -20.01 11.98 9.02
CA ASN A 168 -21.02 12.46 8.08
C ASN A 168 -20.50 12.38 6.64
N ILE A 169 -20.87 11.33 5.90
CA ILE A 169 -20.52 11.12 4.49
C ILE A 169 -21.64 11.50 3.51
N SER A 170 -22.60 12.34 3.92
CA SER A 170 -23.74 12.74 3.08
C SER A 170 -23.37 13.51 1.80
N ASN A 171 -22.12 13.96 1.70
CA ASN A 171 -21.59 14.68 0.55
C ASN A 171 -20.92 13.78 -0.49
N TRP A 172 -20.85 12.46 -0.26
CA TRP A 172 -20.35 11.52 -1.26
C TRP A 172 -21.32 11.46 -2.44
N ASP A 173 -20.77 11.53 -3.65
CA ASP A 173 -21.50 11.30 -4.88
C ASP A 173 -21.68 9.78 -5.08
N THR A 174 -22.93 9.33 -5.11
CA THR A 174 -23.32 7.93 -5.29
C THR A 174 -23.98 7.68 -6.65
N SER A 175 -23.94 8.64 -7.58
CA SER A 175 -24.61 8.55 -8.88
C SER A 175 -24.09 7.44 -9.78
N SER A 176 -22.83 7.04 -9.60
CA SER A 176 -22.19 5.93 -10.34
C SER A 176 -22.25 4.59 -9.61
N LEU A 177 -22.79 4.54 -8.39
CA LEU A 177 -22.74 3.35 -7.54
C LEU A 177 -23.65 2.24 -8.07
N ILE A 178 -23.06 1.07 -8.33
CA ILE A 178 -23.76 -0.13 -8.82
C ILE A 178 -23.92 -1.13 -7.67
N ASN A 179 -22.85 -1.36 -6.90
CA ASN A 179 -22.86 -2.26 -5.75
C ASN A 179 -22.61 -1.49 -4.44
N ALA A 180 -23.59 -1.59 -3.54
CA ALA A 180 -23.65 -0.95 -2.24
C ALA A 180 -24.03 -1.96 -1.14
N GLU A 181 -23.86 -3.27 -1.42
CA GLU A 181 -24.23 -4.32 -0.48
C GLU A 181 -23.42 -4.19 0.82
N ALA A 182 -24.11 -4.29 1.96
CA ALA A 182 -23.51 -4.29 3.29
C ALA A 182 -22.51 -3.15 3.58
N ILE A 183 -22.73 -1.92 3.06
CA ILE A 183 -21.78 -0.81 3.30
C ILE A 183 -21.44 -0.63 4.78
N PHE A 184 -22.40 -0.81 5.70
CA PHE A 184 -22.24 -0.65 7.16
C PHE A 184 -22.55 -1.92 7.93
#